data_AF-A0A9P4YD98-F1
#
_entry.id   AF-A0A9P4YD98-F1
#
_cell.length_a   1.000
_cell.length_b   1.000
_cell.length_c   1.000
_cell.angle_alpha   90.00
_cell.angle_beta   90.00
_cell.angle_gamma   90.00
#
_symmetry.space_group_name_H-M   'P 1'
#
loop_
_entity.id
_entity.type
_entity.pdbx_description
1 polymer ?
#
loop_
_entity_poly.entity_id
_entity_poly.type
_entity_poly.pdbx_seq_one_letter_code
_entity_poly.pdbx_strand_id
1 'polypeptide(L)'
;PSLHSRAARRATSPSINTDKSLKDVQPPSESLNQRPSVLGLYQNAGVNKKAKRGRKAVLSSRARRRHERGLERAEEILDRTAVKVSRSKDSARNIDGRKKTWDEINASAKEKE
;
A
#
# COMPACT_ATOMS: atom_id res chain seq x y z
N PRO A 1 -27.97 -10.12 43.10
CA PRO A 1 -27.49 -9.80 41.73
C PRO A 1 -28.17 -10.70 40.69
N SER A 2 -28.81 -10.12 39.66
CA SER A 2 -29.49 -10.87 38.59
C SER A 2 -28.53 -11.79 37.84
N LEU A 3 -29.01 -13.01 37.51
CA LEU A 3 -28.31 -14.04 36.73
C LEU A 3 -27.76 -13.51 35.39
N HIS A 4 -28.43 -12.52 34.79
CA HIS A 4 -28.06 -11.93 33.50
C HIS A 4 -27.27 -10.62 33.64
N SER A 5 -26.92 -10.21 34.85
CA SER A 5 -26.21 -8.95 35.09
C SER A 5 -24.79 -8.98 34.52
N ARG A 6 -24.31 -7.80 34.11
CA ARG A 6 -22.94 -7.62 33.60
C ARG A 6 -21.86 -8.01 34.62
N ALA A 7 -22.16 -7.92 35.92
CA ALA A 7 -21.28 -8.39 36.99
C ALA A 7 -21.14 -9.92 37.01
N ALA A 8 -22.23 -10.67 36.81
CA ALA A 8 -22.21 -12.14 36.74
C ALA A 8 -21.41 -12.65 35.53
N ARG A 9 -21.51 -11.97 34.39
CA ARG A 9 -20.71 -12.27 33.18
C ARG A 9 -19.23 -11.94 33.32
N ARG A 10 -18.86 -11.04 34.24
CA ARG A 10 -17.44 -10.74 34.57
C ARG A 10 -16.87 -11.73 35.59
N ALA A 11 -17.67 -12.16 36.57
CA ALA A 11 -17.25 -13.18 37.53
C ALA A 11 -16.97 -14.54 36.88
N THR A 12 -17.67 -14.86 35.77
CA THR A 12 -17.47 -16.08 34.95
C THR A 12 -16.47 -15.89 33.82
N SER A 13 -15.83 -14.72 33.71
CA SER A 13 -14.70 -14.58 32.81
C SER A 13 -13.57 -15.48 33.34
N PRO A 14 -12.90 -16.28 32.49
CA PRO A 14 -11.75 -17.04 32.93
C PRO A 14 -10.70 -16.02 33.36
N SER A 15 -10.58 -15.77 34.67
CA SER A 15 -9.38 -15.12 35.20
C SER A 15 -8.25 -16.05 34.81
N ILE A 16 -7.48 -15.62 33.82
CA ILE A 16 -6.43 -16.41 33.19
C ILE A 16 -5.58 -17.02 34.31
N ASN A 17 -5.50 -18.34 34.40
CA ASN A 17 -4.54 -18.99 35.29
C ASN A 17 -3.17 -18.58 34.75
N THR A 18 -2.54 -17.58 35.39
CA THR A 18 -1.19 -17.14 35.07
C THR A 18 -0.19 -18.13 35.64
N ASP A 19 -0.33 -19.42 35.30
CA ASP A 19 0.80 -20.31 35.43
C ASP A 19 1.80 -19.89 34.34
N LYS A 20 2.84 -19.18 34.78
CA LYS A 20 3.87 -18.57 33.92
C LYS A 20 4.90 -19.61 33.47
N SER A 21 4.62 -20.91 33.69
CA SER A 21 5.49 -22.04 33.35
C SER A 21 5.90 -22.13 31.87
N LEU A 22 5.19 -21.44 30.97
CA LEU A 22 5.48 -21.42 29.52
C LEU A 22 6.23 -20.16 29.04
N LYS A 23 6.63 -19.24 29.93
CA LYS A 23 7.33 -18.01 29.51
C LYS A 23 8.79 -18.21 29.16
N ASP A 24 9.43 -19.22 29.73
CA ASP A 24 10.87 -19.50 29.52
C ASP A 24 11.12 -20.64 28.52
N VAL A 25 10.07 -21.19 27.91
CA VAL A 25 10.21 -22.24 26.89
C VAL A 25 10.70 -21.59 25.61
N GLN A 26 11.96 -21.85 25.28
CA GLN A 26 12.55 -21.43 24.01
C GLN A 26 11.79 -22.10 22.85
N PRO A 27 11.44 -21.37 21.79
CA PRO A 27 10.87 -21.97 20.60
C PRO A 27 11.88 -23.00 20.03
N PRO A 28 11.39 -24.09 19.43
CA PRO A 28 12.27 -25.03 18.74
C PRO A 28 13.09 -24.29 17.67
N SER A 29 14.39 -24.60 17.57
CA SER A 29 15.28 -24.00 16.59
C SER A 29 14.68 -24.12 15.19
N GLU A 30 14.65 -23.01 14.44
CA GLU A 30 14.12 -23.00 13.07
C GLU A 30 14.77 -24.12 12.26
N SER A 31 13.94 -25.09 11.84
CA SER A 31 14.37 -26.08 10.86
C SER A 31 14.47 -25.35 9.51
N LEU A 32 15.67 -24.89 9.18
CA LEU A 32 15.96 -24.14 7.94
C LEU A 32 15.60 -24.91 6.64
N ASN A 33 15.12 -26.16 6.72
CA ASN A 33 15.01 -27.05 5.57
C ASN A 33 13.73 -27.91 5.49
N GLN A 34 12.66 -27.68 6.26
CA GLN A 34 11.53 -28.63 6.29
C GLN A 34 10.13 -28.10 5.93
N ARG A 35 10.05 -26.96 5.25
CA ARG A 35 8.84 -26.65 4.47
C ARG A 35 9.27 -26.12 3.11
N PRO A 36 9.23 -26.93 2.02
CA PRO A 36 9.26 -26.33 0.70
C PRO A 36 8.09 -25.36 0.64
N SER A 37 8.36 -24.06 0.54
CA SER A 37 7.31 -23.06 0.43
C SER A 37 6.62 -23.32 -0.89
N VAL A 38 5.43 -23.92 -0.81
CA VAL A 38 4.58 -24.19 -1.97
C VAL A 38 4.35 -22.89 -2.78
N LEU A 39 4.44 -21.73 -2.14
CA LEU A 39 4.39 -20.40 -2.76
C LEU A 39 5.61 -20.05 -3.66
N GLY A 40 6.80 -20.59 -3.40
CA GLY A 40 8.01 -20.30 -4.19
C GLY A 40 8.03 -21.00 -5.55
N LEU A 41 7.47 -22.21 -5.64
CA LEU A 41 7.34 -22.95 -6.90
C LEU A 41 6.38 -22.28 -7.89
N TYR A 42 5.45 -21.45 -7.42
CA TYR A 42 4.37 -20.87 -8.22
C TYR A 42 4.57 -19.40 -8.61
N GLN A 43 5.70 -18.76 -8.29
CA GLN A 43 5.93 -17.36 -8.71
C GLN A 43 5.84 -17.19 -10.24
N ASN A 44 6.11 -18.25 -11.00
CA ASN A 44 6.02 -18.28 -12.47
C ASN A 44 4.93 -19.23 -13.01
N ALA A 45 4.07 -19.77 -12.14
CA ALA A 45 2.99 -20.70 -12.52
C ALA A 45 1.66 -19.99 -12.79
N GLY A 46 1.71 -18.70 -13.13
CA GLY A 46 0.55 -17.97 -13.62
C GLY A 46 0.06 -18.54 -14.95
N VAL A 47 -1.25 -18.41 -15.20
CA VAL A 47 -1.89 -18.77 -16.48
C VAL A 47 -1.21 -17.98 -17.62
N ASN A 48 -0.21 -18.59 -18.27
CA ASN A 48 0.37 -18.06 -19.48
C ASN A 48 -0.63 -18.25 -20.62
N LYS A 49 -1.48 -17.24 -20.85
CA LYS A 49 -2.35 -17.23 -22.02
C LYS A 49 -1.45 -17.25 -23.26
N LYS A 50 -1.52 -18.34 -24.04
CA LYS A 50 -0.75 -18.46 -25.29
C LYS A 50 -1.03 -17.22 -26.14
N ALA A 51 0.04 -16.57 -26.61
CA ALA A 51 -0.07 -15.39 -27.46
C ALA A 51 -0.90 -15.75 -28.70
N LYS A 52 -1.87 -14.89 -29.03
CA LYS A 52 -2.74 -15.10 -30.19
C LYS A 52 -1.91 -14.93 -31.46
N ARG A 53 -1.92 -15.94 -32.35
CA ARG A 53 -1.21 -15.92 -33.64
C ARG A 53 -2.19 -15.74 -34.80
N GLY A 54 -1.69 -15.25 -35.94
CA GLY A 54 -2.46 -15.08 -37.18
C GLY A 54 -3.59 -14.06 -37.06
N ARG A 55 -4.75 -14.34 -37.67
CA ARG A 55 -5.92 -13.43 -37.71
C ARG A 55 -6.40 -12.98 -36.32
N LYS A 56 -6.20 -13.80 -35.28
CA LYS A 56 -6.59 -13.48 -33.89
C LYS A 56 -5.62 -12.51 -33.20
N ALA A 57 -4.46 -12.23 -33.80
CA ALA A 57 -3.51 -11.22 -33.30
C ALA A 57 -3.96 -9.80 -33.63
N VAL A 58 -4.68 -9.62 -34.74
CA VAL A 58 -5.21 -8.31 -35.14
C VAL A 58 -6.48 -8.00 -34.35
N LEU A 59 -6.51 -6.85 -33.70
CA LEU A 59 -7.71 -6.37 -33.00
C LEU A 59 -8.82 -6.08 -34.01
N SER A 60 -10.01 -6.62 -33.73
CA SER A 60 -11.26 -6.23 -34.42
C SER A 60 -11.49 -4.73 -34.27
N SER A 61 -12.17 -4.10 -35.24
CA SER A 61 -12.53 -2.68 -35.21
C SER A 61 -13.21 -2.26 -33.91
N ARG A 62 -14.15 -3.08 -33.40
CA ARG A 62 -14.82 -2.81 -32.12
C ARG A 62 -13.88 -2.91 -30.92
N ALA A 63 -12.91 -3.84 -30.96
CA ALA A 63 -11.91 -3.95 -29.91
C ALA A 63 -10.95 -2.76 -29.92
N ARG A 64 -10.56 -2.29 -31.11
CA ARG A 64 -9.73 -1.11 -31.30
C ARG A 64 -10.40 0.15 -30.75
N ARG A 65 -11.68 0.40 -31.09
CA ARG A 65 -12.43 1.54 -30.53
C ARG A 65 -12.51 1.55 -29.01
N ARG A 66 -12.63 0.38 -28.36
CA ARG A 66 -12.59 0.30 -26.89
C ARG A 66 -11.20 0.61 -26.32
N HIS A 67 -10.16 0.16 -27.02
CA HIS A 67 -8.77 0.42 -26.66
C HIS A 67 -8.45 1.91 -26.79
N GLU A 68 -8.81 2.55 -27.91
CA GLU A 68 -8.68 3.98 -28.16
C GLU A 68 -9.37 4.80 -27.07
N ARG A 69 -10.64 4.51 -26.76
CA ARG A 69 -11.35 5.16 -25.64
C ARG A 69 -10.71 4.88 -24.27
N GLY A 70 -9.98 3.78 -24.13
CA GLY A 70 -9.21 3.48 -22.92
C GLY A 70 -7.98 4.39 -22.79
N LEU A 71 -7.28 4.60 -23.90
CA LEU A 71 -6.13 5.51 -23.99
C LEU A 71 -6.54 6.96 -23.76
N GLU A 72 -7.61 7.43 -24.40
CA GLU A 72 -8.12 8.81 -24.22
C GLU A 72 -8.41 9.11 -22.74
N ARG A 73 -9.04 8.17 -22.02
CA ARG A 73 -9.31 8.33 -20.58
C ARG A 73 -8.03 8.29 -19.76
N ALA A 74 -7.04 7.48 -20.15
CA ALA A 74 -5.77 7.42 -19.46
C ALA A 74 -5.01 8.75 -19.60
N GLU A 75 -4.99 9.33 -20.79
CA GLU A 75 -4.43 10.67 -21.05
C GLU A 75 -5.11 11.73 -20.19
N GLU A 76 -6.44 11.75 -20.14
CA GLU A 76 -7.17 12.71 -19.29
C GLU A 76 -6.83 12.55 -17.79
N ILE A 77 -6.68 11.32 -17.31
CA ILE A 77 -6.27 11.06 -15.92
C ILE A 77 -4.84 11.54 -15.68
N LEU A 78 -3.92 11.30 -16.62
CA LEU A 78 -2.54 11.77 -16.52
C LEU A 78 -2.50 13.30 -16.38
N ASP A 79 -3.22 14.03 -17.22
CA ASP A 79 -3.28 15.50 -17.15
C ASP A 79 -3.82 15.99 -15.81
N ARG A 80 -4.93 15.40 -15.33
CA ARG A 80 -5.49 15.72 -14.01
C ARG A 80 -4.50 15.45 -12.88
N THR A 81 -3.76 14.33 -12.96
CA THR A 81 -2.76 14.00 -11.94
C THR A 81 -1.56 14.94 -11.98
N ALA A 82 -1.09 15.34 -13.17
CA ALA A 82 -0.02 16.29 -13.34
C ALA A 82 -0.37 17.66 -12.72
N VAL A 83 -1.58 18.16 -12.97
CA VAL A 83 -2.08 19.42 -12.37
C VAL A 83 -2.20 19.32 -10.85
N LYS A 84 -2.64 18.17 -10.31
CA LYS A 84 -2.71 17.99 -8.85
C LYS A 84 -1.31 17.96 -8.23
N VAL A 85 -0.36 17.31 -8.89
CA VAL A 85 1.04 17.24 -8.43
C VAL A 85 1.70 18.62 -8.48
N SER A 86 1.50 19.42 -9.53
CA SER A 86 2.04 20.79 -9.58
C SER A 86 1.49 21.65 -8.45
N ARG A 87 0.17 21.65 -8.24
CA ARG A 87 -0.48 22.37 -7.13
C ARG A 87 0.04 21.93 -5.76
N SER A 88 0.24 20.63 -5.56
CA SER A 88 0.79 20.09 -4.31
C SER A 88 2.22 20.58 -4.07
N LYS A 89 3.07 20.57 -5.11
CA LYS A 89 4.44 21.08 -5.03
C LYS A 89 4.47 22.59 -4.72
N ASP A 90 3.59 23.36 -5.34
CA ASP A 90 3.51 24.81 -5.08
C ASP A 90 3.04 25.11 -3.66
N SER A 91 2.06 24.35 -3.16
CA SER A 91 1.65 24.45 -1.75
C SER A 91 2.77 24.08 -0.79
N ALA A 92 3.54 23.04 -1.11
CA ALA A 92 4.69 22.63 -0.29
C ALA A 92 5.76 23.73 -0.26
N ARG A 93 6.10 24.32 -1.41
CA ARG A 93 7.02 25.47 -1.51
C ARG A 93 6.55 26.66 -0.66
N ASN A 94 5.25 26.95 -0.67
CA ASN A 94 4.69 28.02 0.14
C ASN A 94 4.78 27.74 1.64
N ILE A 95 4.56 26.49 2.07
CA ILE A 95 4.70 26.08 3.47
C ILE A 95 6.17 26.15 3.90
N ASP A 96 7.08 25.62 3.10
CA ASP A 96 8.52 25.69 3.35
C ASP A 96 8.99 27.13 3.43
N GLY A 97 8.50 28.01 2.56
CA GLY A 97 8.75 29.44 2.61
C GLY A 97 8.31 30.09 3.93
N ARG A 98 7.20 29.67 4.52
CA ARG A 98 6.73 30.15 5.83
C ARG A 98 7.51 29.56 7.01
N LYS A 99 8.11 28.39 6.84
CA LYS A 99 8.92 27.73 7.88
C LYS A 99 10.30 28.36 8.04
N LYS A 100 10.79 29.10 7.05
CA LYS A 100 12.13 29.70 7.07
C LYS A 100 12.35 30.55 8.31
N THR A 101 13.54 30.40 8.89
CA THR A 101 13.97 31.22 10.03
C THR A 101 14.40 32.61 9.57
N TRP A 102 14.41 33.58 10.49
CA TRP A 102 14.82 34.95 10.18
C TRP A 102 16.24 35.04 9.62
N ASP A 103 17.16 34.17 10.08
CA ASP A 103 18.53 34.14 9.59
C ASP A 103 18.62 33.71 8.12
N GLU A 104 17.83 32.70 7.71
CA GLU A 104 17.73 32.25 6.32
C GLU A 104 17.11 33.31 5.41
N ILE A 105 16.09 34.03 5.91
CA ILE A 105 15.43 35.11 5.17
C ILE A 105 16.41 36.27 4.96
N ASN A 106 17.12 36.68 6.02
CA ASN A 106 18.08 37.77 5.97
C ASN A 106 19.30 37.44 5.10
N ALA A 107 19.79 36.20 5.15
CA ALA A 107 20.85 35.73 4.25
C ALA A 107 20.40 35.78 2.78
N SER A 108 19.19 35.29 2.49
CA SER A 108 18.64 35.32 1.12
C SER A 108 18.31 36.72 0.59
N ALA A 109 18.09 37.69 1.49
CA ALA A 109 17.89 39.09 1.12
C ALA A 109 19.22 39.78 0.79
N LYS A 110 20.29 39.48 1.55
CA LYS A 110 21.65 40.00 1.31
C LYS A 110 22.29 39.45 0.03
N GLU A 111 22.00 38.21 -0.34
CA GLU A 111 22.47 37.61 -1.60
C GLU A 111 21.77 38.18 -2.85
N LYS A 112 20.65 38.88 -2.68
CA LYS A 112 19.88 39.46 -3.79
C LYS A 112 20.19 40.94 -4.04
N GLU A 113 20.91 41.61 -3.14
CA GLU A 113 21.58 42.89 -3.41
C GLU A 113 22.88 42.67 -4.18
#